data_AF-U6RI28-F1
#
_entry.id   AF-U6RI28-F1
#
_cell.length_a   1.000
_cell.length_b   1.000
_cell.length_c   1.000
_cell.angle_alpha   90.00
_cell.angle_beta   90.00
_cell.angle_gamma   90.00
#
_symmetry.space_group_name_H-M   'P 1'
#
loop_
_entity.id
_entity.type
_entity.pdbx_description
1 polymer ?
#
loop_
_entity_poly.entity_id
_entity_poly.type
_entity_poly.pdbx_seq_one_letter_code
_entity_poly.pdbx_strand_id
1 'polypeptide(L)'
;MKRIVFLMVTLFLMGSVVMAQGQRGEHKKMTPKERAEQMTERMVKEYSLNDTQKKQLFEVNLAQCEKMGDRASMRPQRDGKKAPEMTKEEREKMRAEMKANSEAYNAQLQKIMTKDQYASYTKKQAEREQRMKDGRRQKK
;
A
#
# COMPACT_ATOMS: atom_id res chain seq x y z
N MET A 1 -29.04 48.41 43.93
CA MET A 1 -28.72 48.64 42.51
C MET A 1 -28.62 47.26 41.84
N LYS A 2 -29.73 46.65 41.39
CA LYS A 2 -30.43 46.82 40.11
C LYS A 2 -29.57 46.45 38.88
N ARG A 3 -29.72 45.18 38.46
CA ARG A 3 -29.75 44.60 37.10
C ARG A 3 -29.05 45.38 35.97
N ILE A 4 -28.05 44.76 35.35
CA ILE A 4 -27.83 44.82 33.89
C ILE A 4 -27.46 43.41 33.40
N VAL A 5 -28.49 42.72 32.91
CA VAL A 5 -28.37 41.63 31.93
C VAL A 5 -28.16 42.30 30.57
N PHE A 6 -27.19 41.86 29.78
CA PHE A 6 -27.18 41.76 28.30
C PHE A 6 -25.73 41.78 27.78
N LEU A 7 -25.24 40.65 27.28
CA LEU A 7 -24.49 40.64 26.02
C LEU A 7 -24.46 39.23 25.44
N MET A 8 -25.31 39.05 24.43
CA MET A 8 -25.25 37.94 23.48
C MET A 8 -23.87 37.90 22.82
N VAL A 9 -23.15 36.78 22.96
CA VAL A 9 -22.23 36.33 21.92
C VAL A 9 -22.86 35.10 21.28
N THR A 10 -23.66 35.42 20.28
CA THR A 10 -24.18 34.56 19.24
C THR A 10 -23.07 33.74 18.56
N LEU A 11 -23.47 32.57 18.05
CA LEU A 11 -22.92 31.91 16.85
C LEU A 11 -21.53 31.24 17.01
N PHE A 12 -21.51 30.10 17.69
CA PHE A 12 -20.52 29.04 17.39
C PHE A 12 -21.00 28.25 16.16
N LEU A 13 -21.08 28.91 15.01
CA LEU A 13 -21.30 28.29 13.72
C LEU A 13 -20.03 28.44 12.87
N MET A 14 -19.56 27.30 12.38
CA MET A 14 -18.69 27.13 11.21
C MET A 14 -17.20 27.46 11.40
N GLY A 15 -16.47 26.40 11.71
CA GLY A 15 -15.03 26.31 11.50
C GLY A 15 -14.58 24.86 11.37
N SER A 16 -15.39 23.98 10.79
CA SER A 16 -14.95 22.63 10.43
C SER A 16 -13.87 22.76 9.36
N VAL A 17 -12.61 22.63 9.75
CA VAL A 17 -11.51 22.34 8.83
C VAL A 17 -11.70 20.93 8.29
N VAL A 18 -12.63 20.76 7.34
CA VAL A 18 -12.69 19.56 6.50
C VAL A 18 -11.69 19.77 5.37
N MET A 19 -10.41 19.57 5.67
CA MET A 19 -9.41 19.23 4.66
C MET A 19 -9.43 17.70 4.49
N ALA A 20 -10.54 17.13 4.01
CA ALA A 20 -10.68 15.69 3.81
C ALA A 20 -10.80 15.27 2.33
N GLN A 21 -10.68 16.22 1.40
CA GLN A 21 -10.71 15.93 -0.02
C GLN A 21 -9.68 16.80 -0.75
N GLY A 22 -8.42 16.71 -0.33
CA GLY A 22 -7.33 17.08 -1.23
C GLY A 22 -7.51 16.27 -2.51
N GLN A 23 -7.57 16.96 -3.65
CA GLN A 23 -7.44 16.38 -4.97
C GLN A 23 -6.47 15.20 -4.86
N ARG A 24 -6.91 13.99 -5.22
CA ARG A 24 -5.97 12.91 -5.52
C ARG A 24 -5.14 13.45 -6.68
N GLY A 25 -4.04 14.11 -6.35
CA GLY A 25 -3.16 14.74 -7.30
C GLY A 25 -2.81 13.71 -8.37
N GLU A 26 -2.65 14.18 -9.59
CA GLU A 26 -2.25 13.35 -10.71
C GLU A 26 -1.05 12.52 -10.29
N HIS A 27 -1.27 11.23 -10.00
CA HIS A 27 -0.20 10.37 -9.51
C HIS A 27 0.79 10.23 -10.66
N LYS A 28 1.95 10.91 -10.57
CA LYS A 28 3.06 10.76 -11.53
C LYS A 28 3.28 9.26 -11.75
N LYS A 29 3.14 8.80 -13.00
CA LYS A 29 3.42 7.41 -13.35
C LYS A 29 4.90 7.15 -13.10
N MET A 30 5.21 6.44 -12.02
CA MET A 30 6.57 6.01 -11.73
C MET A 30 6.97 4.89 -12.69
N THR A 31 8.19 4.94 -13.20
CA THR A 31 8.82 3.83 -13.94
C THR A 31 9.00 2.61 -13.03
N PRO A 32 9.16 1.39 -13.57
CA PRO A 32 9.46 0.20 -12.77
C PRO A 32 10.69 0.38 -11.88
N LYS A 33 11.73 1.05 -12.41
CA LYS A 33 12.96 1.35 -11.68
C LYS A 33 12.73 2.29 -10.50
N GLU A 34 12.05 3.43 -10.70
CA GLU A 34 11.73 4.37 -9.61
C GLU A 34 10.91 3.67 -8.50
N ARG A 35 9.99 2.77 -8.86
CA ARG A 35 9.22 1.99 -7.88
C ARG A 35 10.10 1.03 -7.11
N ALA A 36 10.99 0.32 -7.80
CA ALA A 36 11.93 -0.61 -7.18
C ALA A 36 12.88 0.10 -6.22
N GLU A 37 13.39 1.29 -6.58
CA GLU A 37 14.19 2.14 -5.71
C GLU A 37 13.41 2.51 -4.44
N GLN A 38 12.19 3.05 -4.58
CA GLN A 38 11.37 3.44 -3.43
C GLN A 38 11.01 2.26 -2.52
N MET A 39 10.69 1.10 -3.10
CA MET A 39 10.43 -0.13 -2.34
C MET A 39 11.67 -0.57 -1.55
N THR A 40 12.83 -0.52 -2.19
CA THR A 40 14.12 -0.88 -1.58
C THR A 40 14.46 0.06 -0.45
N GLU A 41 14.41 1.37 -0.66
CA GLU A 41 14.72 2.38 0.36
C GLU A 41 13.82 2.26 1.59
N ARG A 42 12.53 2.00 1.36
CA ARG A 42 11.60 1.74 2.44
C ARG A 42 12.03 0.53 3.27
N MET A 43 12.34 -0.60 2.62
CA MET A 43 12.75 -1.82 3.32
C MET A 43 14.10 -1.66 4.03
N VAL A 44 15.05 -0.93 3.42
CA VAL A 44 16.33 -0.59 4.02
C VAL A 44 16.11 0.19 5.32
N LYS A 45 15.24 1.21 5.30
CA LYS A 45 14.91 1.99 6.49
C LYS A 45 14.14 1.17 7.54
N GLU A 46 13.22 0.33 7.09
CA GLU A 46 12.29 -0.40 7.95
C GLU A 46 12.93 -1.59 8.67
N TYR A 47 13.97 -2.20 8.06
CA TYR A 47 14.66 -3.38 8.57
C TYR A 47 16.17 -3.18 8.75
N SER A 48 16.64 -1.93 8.65
CA SER A 48 18.05 -1.56 8.82
C SER A 48 18.99 -2.43 7.97
N LEU A 49 18.68 -2.55 6.68
CA LEU A 49 19.49 -3.35 5.74
C LEU A 49 20.81 -2.65 5.42
N ASN A 50 21.89 -3.42 5.28
CA ASN A 50 23.19 -2.88 4.87
C ASN A 50 23.29 -2.67 3.34
N ASP A 51 24.39 -2.08 2.87
CA ASP A 51 24.57 -1.73 1.45
C ASP A 51 24.57 -2.95 0.52
N THR A 52 25.12 -4.08 0.97
CA THR A 52 25.09 -5.34 0.19
C THR A 52 23.66 -5.83 0.04
N GLN A 53 22.91 -5.86 1.14
CA GLN A 53 21.50 -6.26 1.15
C GLN A 53 20.64 -5.30 0.32
N LYS A 54 20.91 -4.00 0.38
CA LYS A 54 20.23 -2.97 -0.42
C LYS A 54 20.39 -3.24 -1.92
N LYS A 55 21.60 -3.53 -2.39
CA LYS A 55 21.87 -3.82 -3.81
C LYS A 55 21.14 -5.08 -4.27
N GLN A 56 21.23 -6.17 -3.51
CA GLN A 56 20.53 -7.43 -3.83
C GLN A 56 19.01 -7.25 -3.81
N LEU A 57 18.48 -6.52 -2.82
CA LEU A 57 17.05 -6.24 -2.72
C LEU A 57 16.55 -5.38 -3.88
N PHE A 58 17.36 -4.43 -4.36
CA PHE A 58 17.01 -3.62 -5.50
C PHE A 58 16.79 -4.45 -6.77
N GLU A 59 17.67 -5.41 -7.06
CA GLU A 59 17.54 -6.30 -8.21
C GLU A 59 16.25 -7.15 -8.13
N VAL A 60 15.99 -7.71 -6.95
CA VAL A 60 14.76 -8.48 -6.67
C VAL A 60 13.50 -7.62 -6.86
N ASN A 61 13.53 -6.38 -6.36
CA ASN A 61 12.42 -5.43 -6.50
C ASN A 61 12.23 -4.97 -7.95
N LEU A 62 13.31 -4.79 -8.71
CA LEU A 62 13.25 -4.38 -10.11
C LEU A 62 12.54 -5.44 -10.95
N ALA A 63 12.98 -6.69 -10.88
CA ALA A 63 12.35 -7.80 -11.58
C ALA A 63 10.86 -7.95 -11.20
N GLN A 64 10.53 -7.75 -9.92
CA GLN A 64 9.16 -7.77 -9.43
C GLN A 64 8.32 -6.60 -9.99
N CYS A 65 8.88 -5.40 -10.05
CA CYS A 65 8.21 -4.21 -10.57
C CYS A 65 8.00 -4.27 -12.09
N GLU A 66 8.95 -4.81 -12.84
CA GLU A 66 8.83 -5.04 -14.29
C GLU A 66 7.67 -6.00 -14.58
N LYS A 67 7.65 -7.16 -13.91
CA LYS A 67 6.56 -8.14 -14.03
C LYS A 67 5.18 -7.57 -13.66
N MET A 68 5.11 -6.66 -12.68
CA MET A 68 3.87 -5.98 -12.32
C MET A 68 3.46 -4.88 -13.30
N GLY A 69 4.43 -4.18 -13.90
CA GLY A 69 4.21 -3.19 -14.96
C GLY A 69 3.50 -3.82 -16.16
N ASP A 70 3.98 -4.97 -16.59
CA ASP A 70 3.39 -5.75 -17.69
C ASP A 70 1.96 -6.21 -17.37
N ARG A 71 1.68 -6.57 -16.12
CA ARG A 71 0.32 -6.94 -15.70
C ARG A 71 -0.63 -5.74 -15.63
N ALA A 72 -0.12 -4.58 -15.24
CA ALA A 72 -0.92 -3.36 -15.14
C ALA A 72 -1.31 -2.82 -16.52
N SER A 73 -0.44 -2.96 -17.53
CA SER A 73 -0.74 -2.61 -18.93
C SER A 73 -1.73 -3.57 -19.59
N MET A 74 -1.82 -4.82 -19.11
CA MET A 74 -2.84 -5.80 -19.56
C MET A 74 -4.22 -5.62 -18.93
N ARG A 75 -4.39 -4.70 -17.98
CA ARG A 75 -5.67 -4.49 -17.32
C ARG A 75 -6.57 -3.59 -18.19
N PRO A 76 -7.82 -3.99 -18.50
CA PRO A 76 -8.70 -3.17 -19.34
C PRO A 76 -8.85 -1.76 -18.77
N GLN A 77 -8.67 -0.75 -19.62
CA GLN A 77 -8.88 0.64 -19.28
C GLN A 77 -10.34 0.79 -18.78
N ARG A 78 -10.52 1.28 -17.55
CA ARG A 78 -11.86 1.48 -16.99
C ARG A 78 -12.46 2.76 -17.57
N ASP A 79 -13.20 2.66 -18.67
CA ASP A 79 -13.90 3.78 -19.32
C ASP A 79 -15.18 4.19 -18.58
N GLY A 80 -15.13 4.33 -17.25
CA GLY A 80 -16.28 4.70 -16.41
C GLY A 80 -17.41 3.65 -16.33
N LYS A 81 -17.40 2.61 -17.17
CA LYS A 81 -18.30 1.46 -17.10
C LYS A 81 -17.84 0.49 -16.01
N LYS A 82 -18.80 -0.19 -15.34
CA LYS A 82 -18.49 -1.26 -14.38
C LYS A 82 -17.52 -2.24 -15.07
N ALA A 83 -16.36 -2.48 -14.45
CA ALA A 83 -15.43 -3.46 -14.98
C ALA A 83 -16.15 -4.81 -15.14
N PRO A 84 -15.90 -5.56 -16.23
CA PRO A 84 -16.50 -6.87 -16.41
C PRO A 84 -16.24 -7.71 -15.16
N GLU A 85 -17.29 -8.39 -14.68
CA GLU A 85 -17.15 -9.27 -13.54
C GLU A 85 -16.26 -10.44 -13.92
N MET A 86 -15.08 -10.50 -13.30
CA MET A 86 -14.15 -11.61 -13.44
C MET A 86 -14.84 -12.91 -13.01
N THR A 87 -14.72 -13.95 -13.82
CA THR A 87 -15.31 -15.27 -13.52
C THR A 87 -14.68 -15.87 -12.26
N LYS A 88 -15.32 -16.88 -11.66
CA LYS A 88 -14.75 -17.58 -10.49
C LYS A 88 -13.37 -18.18 -10.82
N GLU A 89 -13.25 -18.79 -12.00
CA GLU A 89 -12.01 -19.42 -12.47
C GLU A 89 -10.88 -18.39 -12.68
N GLU A 90 -11.18 -17.25 -13.31
CA GLU A 90 -10.22 -16.16 -13.49
C GLU A 90 -9.76 -15.58 -12.14
N ARG A 91 -10.68 -15.47 -11.16
CA ARG A 91 -10.34 -15.04 -9.80
C ARG A 91 -9.43 -16.04 -9.10
N GLU A 92 -9.69 -17.33 -9.24
CA GLU A 92 -8.87 -18.39 -8.67
C GLU A 92 -7.48 -18.43 -9.29
N LYS A 93 -7.38 -18.32 -10.63
CA LYS A 93 -6.10 -18.23 -11.33
C LYS A 93 -5.29 -17.00 -10.88
N MET A 94 -5.93 -15.84 -10.78
CA MET A 94 -5.28 -14.63 -10.25
C MET A 94 -4.80 -14.82 -8.81
N ARG A 95 -5.58 -15.46 -7.93
CA ARG A 95 -5.16 -15.75 -6.56
C ARG A 95 -3.96 -16.69 -6.51
N ALA A 96 -3.98 -17.76 -7.30
CA ALA A 96 -2.89 -18.73 -7.35
C ALA A 96 -1.59 -18.08 -7.84
N GLU A 97 -1.68 -17.28 -8.91
CA GLU A 97 -0.54 -16.56 -9.45
C GLU A 97 0.04 -15.54 -8.44
N MET A 98 -0.82 -14.76 -7.78
CA MET A 98 -0.39 -13.81 -6.75
C MET A 98 0.26 -14.50 -5.55
N LYS A 99 -0.27 -15.67 -5.15
CA LYS A 99 0.31 -16.48 -4.07
C LYS A 99 1.70 -16.99 -4.46
N ALA A 100 1.83 -17.62 -5.62
CA ALA A 100 3.11 -18.13 -6.12
C ALA A 100 4.15 -17.01 -6.25
N ASN A 101 3.74 -15.84 -6.74
CA ASN A 101 4.62 -14.68 -6.85
C ASN A 101 5.06 -14.16 -5.47
N SER A 102 4.16 -14.12 -4.49
CA SER A 102 4.49 -13.74 -3.12
C SER A 102 5.47 -14.73 -2.48
N GLU A 103 5.29 -16.03 -2.70
CA GLU A 103 6.16 -17.07 -2.15
C GLU A 103 7.57 -16.99 -2.76
N ALA A 104 7.67 -16.82 -4.08
CA ALA A 104 8.95 -16.65 -4.77
C ALA A 104 9.71 -15.41 -4.28
N TYR A 105 9.01 -14.28 -4.12
CA TYR A 105 9.60 -13.05 -3.61
C TYR A 105 10.08 -13.20 -2.15
N ASN A 106 9.25 -13.81 -1.29
CA ASN A 106 9.63 -14.07 0.11
C ASN A 106 10.84 -15.00 0.22
N ALA A 107 10.94 -16.01 -0.65
CA ALA A 107 12.09 -16.90 -0.69
C ALA A 107 13.39 -16.16 -1.07
N GLN A 108 13.32 -15.16 -1.95
CA GLN A 108 14.47 -14.30 -2.26
C GLN A 108 14.80 -13.36 -1.09
N LEU A 109 13.80 -12.77 -0.43
CA LEU A 109 14.03 -11.94 0.75
C LEU A 109 14.73 -12.71 1.87
N GLN A 110 14.34 -13.97 2.11
CA GLN A 110 14.96 -14.81 3.14
C GLN A 110 16.45 -15.09 2.88
N LYS A 111 16.91 -15.03 1.61
CA LYS A 111 18.33 -15.18 1.26
C LYS A 111 19.13 -13.89 1.48
N ILE A 112 18.47 -12.74 1.39
CA ILE A 112 19.10 -11.41 1.50
C ILE A 112 19.14 -10.93 2.96
N MET A 113 18.07 -11.18 3.70
CA MET A 113 17.89 -10.69 5.06
C MET A 113 18.51 -11.64 6.08
N THR A 114 18.96 -11.10 7.22
CA THR A 114 19.28 -11.94 8.38
C THR A 114 18.00 -12.55 8.96
N LYS A 115 18.15 -13.56 9.81
CA LYS A 115 17.02 -14.22 10.48
C LYS A 115 16.13 -13.23 11.23
N ASP A 116 16.72 -12.29 11.96
CA ASP A 116 15.98 -11.31 12.77
C ASP A 116 15.28 -10.24 11.92
N GLN A 117 15.94 -9.82 10.84
CA GLN A 117 15.35 -8.90 9.86
C GLN A 117 14.14 -9.54 9.16
N TYR A 118 14.26 -10.81 8.74
CA TYR A 118 13.17 -11.55 8.10
C TYR A 118 12.02 -11.88 9.06
N ALA A 119 12.33 -12.17 10.32
CA ALA A 119 11.31 -12.34 11.37
C ALA A 119 10.50 -11.04 11.57
N SER A 120 11.18 -9.90 11.62
CA SER A 120 10.56 -8.57 11.73
C SER A 120 9.67 -8.27 10.52
N TYR A 121 10.14 -8.60 9.31
CA TYR A 121 9.35 -8.49 8.08
C TYR A 121 8.08 -9.34 8.16
N THR A 122 8.19 -10.61 8.52
CA THR A 122 7.06 -11.55 8.59
C THR A 122 6.02 -11.12 9.61
N LYS A 123 6.45 -10.67 10.79
CA LYS A 123 5.55 -10.11 11.82
C LYS A 123 4.75 -8.94 11.28
N LYS A 124 5.42 -8.00 10.59
CA LYS A 124 4.76 -6.81 10.04
C LYS A 124 3.79 -7.13 8.91
N GLN A 125 4.08 -8.17 8.13
CA GLN A 125 3.16 -8.68 7.11
C GLN A 125 1.90 -9.27 7.76
N ALA A 126 2.04 -10.06 8.83
CA ALA A 126 0.92 -10.61 9.58
C ALA A 126 0.05 -9.50 10.21
N GLU A 127 0.65 -8.48 10.82
CA GLU A 127 -0.06 -7.32 11.39
C GLU A 127 -0.85 -6.56 10.33
N ARG A 128 -0.26 -6.36 9.14
CA ARG A 128 -0.95 -5.73 8.01
C ARG A 128 -2.13 -6.57 7.55
N GLU A 129 -1.97 -7.89 7.45
CA GLU A 129 -3.05 -8.78 7.05
C GLU A 129 -4.20 -8.75 8.06
N GLN A 130 -3.88 -8.76 9.36
CA GLN A 130 -4.85 -8.66 10.43
C GLN A 130 -5.62 -7.34 10.35
N ARG A 131 -4.92 -6.21 10.21
CA ARG A 131 -5.57 -4.89 10.03
C ARG A 131 -6.50 -4.86 8.82
N MET A 132 -6.13 -5.52 7.72
CA MET A 132 -6.98 -5.64 6.53
C MET A 132 -8.20 -6.55 6.75
N LYS A 133 -8.10 -7.59 7.58
CA LYS A 133 -9.24 -8.42 8.00
C LYS A 133 -10.18 -7.61 8.89
N ASP A 134 -9.65 -6.90 9.89
CA ASP A 134 -10.45 -6.13 10.83
C ASP A 134 -11.19 -4.96 10.16
N GLY A 135 -10.51 -4.23 9.27
CA GLY A 135 -11.16 -3.17 8.48
C GLY A 135 -12.24 -3.68 7.51
N ARG A 136 -12.23 -4.97 7.12
CA ARG A 136 -13.33 -5.60 6.37
C ARG A 136 -14.48 -6.02 7.27
N ARG A 137 -14.19 -6.45 8.50
CA ARG A 137 -15.21 -6.81 9.50
C ARG A 137 -16.00 -5.58 9.96
N GLN A 138 -15.33 -4.45 10.18
CA GLN A 138 -15.96 -3.19 10.60
C GLN A 138 -16.87 -2.54 9.54
N LYS A 139 -16.73 -2.96 8.26
CA LYS A 139 -17.54 -2.46 7.14
C LYS A 139 -18.73 -3.37 6.79
N LYS A 140 -18.87 -4.50 7.47
CA LYS A 140 -20.01 -5.40 7.37
C LYS A 140 -20.97 -5.11 8.51
#